data_AF-A0A672V7Q6-F1
#
_entry.id   AF-A0A672V7Q6-F1
#
_cell.length_a   1.000
_cell.length_b   1.000
_cell.length_c   1.000
_cell.angle_alpha   90.00
_cell.angle_beta   90.00
_cell.angle_gamma   90.00
#
_symmetry.space_group_name_H-M   'P 1'
#
loop_
_entity.id
_entity.type
_entity.pdbx_description
1 polymer ?
#
loop_
_entity_poly.entity_id
_entity_poly.type
_entity_poly.pdbx_seq_one_letter_code
_entity_poly.pdbx_strand_id
1 'polypeptide(L)'
;SSVVSQETQQQLSLELGRLKQETLRLLENLVQKEKEYQILLRQSLEQKTQELHLLRLKLKPEDSNWSAAPFRGNADPELTNWLKQQGADLQAIKRFAEEDYTLSVVLNDITKDDLRYLQLRGGLLCRIWNAILNHRQTSGKTSAHVVNALEGEHDMGINK
;
A
#
# COMPACT_ATOMS: atom_id res chain seq x y z
N SER A 1 70.88 -29.52 24.85
CA SER A 1 69.62 -28.81 25.12
C SER A 1 69.57 -27.35 24.65
N SER A 2 70.69 -26.59 24.63
CA SER A 2 70.68 -25.19 24.19
C SER A 2 70.49 -24.98 22.68
N VAL A 3 71.12 -25.82 21.85
CA VAL A 3 71.06 -25.69 20.37
C VAL A 3 69.65 -25.94 19.83
N VAL A 4 68.96 -26.97 20.35
CA VAL A 4 67.56 -27.29 20.02
C VAL A 4 66.59 -26.15 20.40
N SER A 5 66.88 -25.41 21.47
CA SER A 5 66.07 -24.24 21.86
C SER A 5 66.26 -23.05 20.90
N GLN A 6 67.47 -22.90 20.34
CA GLN A 6 67.78 -21.86 19.36
C GLN A 6 67.09 -22.14 18.00
N GLU A 7 67.12 -23.39 17.54
CA GLU A 7 66.50 -23.83 16.28
C GLU A 7 64.97 -23.70 16.32
N THR A 8 64.35 -24.09 17.44
CA THR A 8 62.90 -23.93 17.64
C THR A 8 62.48 -22.46 17.67
N GLN A 9 63.26 -21.58 18.30
CA GLN A 9 63.01 -20.13 18.28
C GLN A 9 63.13 -19.53 16.87
N GLN A 10 64.10 -19.98 16.06
CA GLN A 10 64.23 -19.56 14.66
C GLN A 10 63.04 -20.03 13.82
N GLN A 11 62.59 -21.27 14.00
CA GLN A 11 61.45 -21.82 13.28
C GLN A 11 60.14 -21.09 13.61
N LEU A 12 59.91 -20.76 14.89
CA LEU A 12 58.77 -19.93 15.32
C LEU A 12 58.81 -18.52 14.71
N SER A 13 60.00 -17.92 14.61
CA SER A 13 60.16 -16.61 13.96
C SER A 13 59.81 -16.66 12.47
N LEU A 14 60.16 -17.74 11.77
CA LEU A 14 59.82 -17.94 10.36
C LEU A 14 58.30 -18.13 10.17
N GLU A 15 57.68 -18.96 11.00
CA GLU A 15 56.22 -19.17 11.04
C GLU A 15 55.46 -17.85 11.28
N LEU A 16 55.91 -17.04 12.25
CA LEU A 16 55.32 -15.74 12.54
C LEU A 16 55.44 -14.77 11.35
N GLY A 17 56.61 -14.76 10.70
CA GLY A 17 56.84 -13.97 9.48
C GLY A 17 55.89 -14.34 8.35
N ARG A 18 55.73 -15.64 8.11
CA ARG A 18 54.77 -16.18 7.12
C ARG A 18 53.34 -15.77 7.46
N LEU A 19 52.92 -15.95 8.71
CA LEU A 19 51.54 -15.63 9.12
C LEU A 19 51.27 -14.13 9.03
N LYS A 20 52.24 -13.28 9.37
CA LYS A 20 52.14 -11.82 9.22
C LYS A 20 51.98 -11.43 7.75
N GLN A 21 52.77 -12.01 6.85
CA GLN A 21 52.65 -11.77 5.41
C GLN A 21 51.29 -12.22 4.88
N GLU A 22 50.80 -13.38 5.30
CA GLU A 22 49.50 -13.90 4.90
C GLU A 22 48.36 -13.02 5.42
N THR A 23 48.45 -12.53 6.66
CA THR A 23 47.47 -11.59 7.25
C THR A 23 47.41 -10.29 6.45
N LEU A 24 48.55 -9.74 6.03
CA LEU A 24 48.60 -8.54 5.19
C LEU A 24 47.96 -8.80 3.82
N ARG A 25 48.30 -9.93 3.18
CA ARG A 25 47.70 -10.33 1.89
C ARG A 25 46.18 -10.47 1.98
N LEU A 26 45.68 -11.10 3.04
CA LEU A 26 44.24 -11.25 3.26
C LEU A 26 43.56 -9.91 3.54
N LEU A 27 44.20 -9.01 4.29
CA LEU A 27 43.68 -7.66 4.52
C LEU A 27 43.57 -6.86 3.23
N GLU A 28 44.60 -6.90 2.37
CA GLU A 28 44.58 -6.27 1.04
C GLU A 28 43.45 -6.83 0.17
N ASN A 29 43.29 -8.16 0.14
CA ASN A 29 42.20 -8.81 -0.58
C ASN A 29 40.82 -8.39 -0.05
N LEU A 30 40.66 -8.28 1.27
CA LEU A 30 39.40 -7.86 1.88
C LEU A 30 39.06 -6.42 1.52
N VAL A 31 40.03 -5.50 1.63
CA VAL A 31 39.86 -4.10 1.22
C VAL A 31 39.55 -3.99 -0.28
N GLN A 32 40.18 -4.80 -1.11
CA GLN A 32 39.92 -4.82 -2.54
C GLN A 32 38.50 -5.32 -2.84
N LYS A 33 38.05 -6.38 -2.15
CA LYS A 33 36.67 -6.89 -2.28
C LYS A 33 35.63 -5.91 -1.76
N GLU A 34 35.91 -5.19 -0.69
CA GLU A 34 35.05 -4.12 -0.19
C GLU A 34 34.89 -3.02 -1.25
N LYS A 35 35.99 -2.59 -1.89
CA LYS A 35 35.94 -1.59 -2.98
C LYS A 35 35.12 -2.08 -4.16
N GLU A 36 35.36 -3.31 -4.62
CA GLU A 36 34.59 -3.94 -5.72
C GLU A 36 33.09 -4.00 -5.39
N TYR A 37 32.74 -4.42 -4.17
CA TYR A 37 31.36 -4.48 -3.72
C TYR A 37 30.71 -3.10 -3.67
N GLN A 38 31.40 -2.09 -3.14
CA GLN A 38 30.91 -0.71 -3.10
C GLN A 38 30.67 -0.14 -4.50
N ILE A 39 31.52 -0.46 -5.48
CA ILE A 39 31.33 -0.06 -6.88
C ILE A 39 30.06 -0.70 -7.45
N LEU A 40 29.92 -2.03 -7.29
CA LEU A 40 28.74 -2.75 -7.79
C LEU A 40 27.44 -2.27 -7.13
N LEU A 41 27.47 -1.98 -5.83
CA LEU A 41 26.32 -1.46 -5.10
C LEU A 41 25.89 -0.10 -5.66
N ARG A 42 26.85 0.81 -5.90
CA ARG A 42 26.57 2.13 -6.50
C ARG A 42 25.99 1.99 -7.91
N GLN A 43 26.57 1.14 -8.74
CA GLN A 43 26.07 0.86 -10.09
C GLN A 43 24.64 0.29 -10.06
N SER A 44 24.36 -0.64 -9.15
CA SER A 44 23.02 -1.24 -9.01
C SER A 44 21.99 -0.21 -8.56
N LEU A 45 22.34 0.66 -7.60
CA LEU A 45 21.48 1.76 -7.16
C LEU A 45 21.21 2.76 -8.28
N GLU A 46 22.24 3.14 -9.04
CA GLU A 46 22.11 4.03 -10.19
C GLU A 46 21.20 3.42 -11.27
N GLN A 47 21.42 2.15 -11.62
CA GLN A 47 20.59 1.41 -12.56
C GLN A 47 19.12 1.36 -12.10
N LYS A 48 18.87 1.02 -10.82
CA LYS A 48 17.51 1.01 -10.26
C LYS A 48 16.87 2.39 -10.27
N THR A 49 17.66 3.43 -10.02
CA THR A 49 17.18 4.82 -10.08
C THR A 49 16.78 5.21 -11.50
N GLN A 50 17.59 4.84 -12.50
CA GLN A 50 17.30 5.06 -13.92
C GLN A 50 16.06 4.25 -14.37
N GLU A 51 15.95 2.99 -13.97
CA GLU A 51 14.77 2.14 -14.21
C GLU A 51 13.51 2.79 -13.61
N LEU A 52 13.57 3.23 -12.35
CA LEU A 52 12.46 3.93 -11.71
C LEU A 52 12.13 5.24 -12.43
N HIS A 53 13.12 5.99 -12.90
CA HIS A 53 12.91 7.21 -13.68
C HIS A 53 12.22 6.90 -15.03
N LEU A 54 12.66 5.86 -15.74
CA LEU A 54 12.03 5.41 -16.98
C LEU A 54 10.59 4.94 -16.73
N LEU A 55 10.36 4.17 -15.67
CA LEU A 55 9.02 3.75 -15.27
C LEU A 55 8.17 4.96 -14.91
N ARG A 56 8.68 5.95 -14.20
CA ARG A 56 7.96 7.22 -13.93
C ARG A 56 7.68 8.02 -15.19
N LEU A 57 8.54 7.99 -16.20
CA LEU A 57 8.27 8.62 -17.50
C LEU A 57 7.21 7.85 -18.29
N LYS A 58 7.25 6.51 -18.27
CA LYS A 58 6.27 5.63 -18.93
C LYS A 58 4.91 5.67 -18.22
N LEU A 59 4.94 5.75 -16.90
CA LEU A 59 3.79 5.92 -16.01
C LEU A 59 3.51 7.38 -15.73
N LYS A 60 4.12 8.32 -16.47
CA LYS A 60 3.90 9.75 -16.24
C LYS A 60 2.38 9.93 -16.27
N PRO A 61 1.76 10.33 -15.15
CA PRO A 61 0.40 10.76 -15.22
C PRO A 61 0.46 11.98 -16.12
N GLU A 62 -0.42 11.93 -17.11
CA GLU A 62 -0.94 13.05 -17.83
C GLU A 62 -1.50 14.08 -16.83
N ASP A 63 -0.62 14.73 -16.06
CA ASP A 63 -0.96 15.96 -15.38
C ASP A 63 -0.91 17.04 -16.46
N SER A 64 -1.96 17.17 -17.27
CA SER A 64 -2.54 18.46 -17.74
C SER A 64 -3.26 18.44 -19.10
N ASN A 65 -3.50 17.31 -19.78
CA ASN A 65 -4.19 17.37 -21.08
C ASN A 65 -4.96 16.13 -21.55
N TRP A 66 -5.47 15.26 -20.67
CA TRP A 66 -6.65 14.47 -21.00
C TRP A 66 -7.88 15.37 -20.89
N SER A 67 -8.01 16.15 -21.96
CA SER A 67 -9.22 16.83 -22.37
C SER A 67 -9.71 17.92 -21.40
N ALA A 68 -9.51 19.16 -21.83
CA ALA A 68 -10.55 20.18 -21.78
C ALA A 68 -11.85 19.73 -22.51
N ALA A 69 -12.34 18.53 -22.24
CA ALA A 69 -13.77 18.31 -22.20
C ALA A 69 -14.24 19.14 -21.01
N PRO A 70 -15.32 19.93 -21.14
CA PRO A 70 -15.80 20.72 -20.03
C PRO A 70 -15.95 19.77 -18.86
N PHE A 71 -15.21 20.04 -17.78
CA PHE A 71 -15.32 19.40 -16.49
C PHE A 71 -16.81 19.41 -16.17
N ARG A 72 -17.51 18.36 -16.58
CA ARG A 72 -18.91 18.20 -16.27
C ARG A 72 -18.84 17.94 -14.79
N GLY A 73 -19.30 18.91 -14.02
CA GLY A 73 -19.62 18.75 -12.61
C GLY A 73 -20.64 17.63 -12.47
N ASN A 74 -20.16 16.40 -12.57
CA ASN A 74 -20.89 15.16 -12.54
C ASN A 74 -20.50 14.35 -11.30
N ALA A 75 -19.86 15.01 -10.32
CA ALA A 75 -19.87 14.54 -8.96
C ALA A 75 -21.35 14.39 -8.58
N ASP A 76 -21.77 13.15 -8.38
CA ASP A 76 -23.13 12.86 -7.94
C ASP A 76 -23.46 13.77 -6.74
N PRO A 77 -24.45 14.66 -6.87
CA PRO A 77 -24.75 15.63 -5.81
C PRO A 77 -25.21 14.93 -4.53
N GLU A 78 -25.85 13.76 -4.65
CA GLU A 78 -26.26 12.95 -3.50
C GLU A 78 -25.05 12.35 -2.79
N LEU A 79 -24.11 11.77 -3.55
CA LEU A 79 -22.84 11.28 -2.99
C LEU A 79 -22.05 12.40 -2.32
N THR A 80 -21.96 13.56 -2.97
CA THR A 80 -21.25 14.73 -2.44
C THR A 80 -21.85 15.18 -1.11
N ASN A 81 -23.17 15.26 -1.02
CA ASN A 81 -23.85 15.65 0.21
C ASN A 81 -23.70 14.59 1.31
N TRP A 82 -23.83 13.31 0.96
CA TRP A 82 -23.65 12.21 1.90
C TRP A 82 -22.22 12.17 2.47
N LEU A 83 -21.20 12.33 1.62
CA LEU A 83 -19.80 12.39 2.05
C LEU A 83 -19.53 13.58 2.98
N LYS A 84 -20.12 14.76 2.71
CA LYS A 84 -20.04 15.91 3.62
C LYS A 84 -20.65 15.59 4.99
N GLN A 85 -21.76 14.86 5.05
CA GLN A 85 -22.36 14.41 6.32
C GLN A 85 -21.44 13.45 7.09
N GLN A 86 -20.64 12.63 6.39
CA GLN A 86 -19.62 11.78 7.02
C GLN A 86 -18.34 12.53 7.42
N GLY A 87 -18.29 13.85 7.20
CA GLY A 87 -17.15 14.71 7.49
C GLY A 87 -16.00 14.55 6.49
N ALA A 88 -16.31 14.26 5.23
CA ALA A 88 -15.33 14.27 4.15
C ALA A 88 -14.91 15.71 3.79
N ASP A 89 -13.61 15.91 3.57
CA ASP A 89 -13.09 17.17 3.05
C ASP A 89 -13.23 17.24 1.52
N LEU A 90 -13.01 18.43 0.96
CA LEU A 90 -13.10 18.67 -0.47
C LEU A 90 -12.16 17.74 -1.27
N GLN A 91 -11.00 17.39 -0.71
CA GLN A 91 -10.05 16.48 -1.34
C GLN A 91 -10.56 15.03 -1.39
N ALA A 92 -11.18 14.53 -0.33
CA ALA A 92 -11.82 13.22 -0.35
C ALA A 92 -12.98 13.20 -1.37
N ILE A 93 -13.86 14.20 -1.34
CA ILE A 93 -15.00 14.31 -2.28
C ILE A 93 -14.50 14.35 -3.73
N LYS A 94 -13.44 15.11 -4.00
CA LYS A 94 -12.83 15.19 -5.33
C LYS A 94 -12.36 13.81 -5.81
N ARG A 95 -11.71 13.02 -4.95
CA ARG A 95 -11.25 11.66 -5.29
C ARG A 95 -12.39 10.70 -5.63
N PHE A 96 -13.54 10.82 -4.95
CA PHE A 96 -14.72 10.04 -5.34
C PHE A 96 -15.29 10.49 -6.69
N ALA A 97 -15.28 11.80 -6.96
CA ALA A 97 -15.77 12.35 -8.22
C ALA A 97 -14.84 12.07 -9.42
N GLU A 98 -13.54 11.98 -9.20
CA GLU A 98 -12.55 11.61 -10.23
C GLU A 98 -12.71 10.17 -10.73
N GLU A 99 -13.26 9.29 -9.88
CA GLU A 99 -13.53 7.88 -10.21
C GLU A 99 -14.99 7.64 -10.65
N ASP A 100 -15.76 8.71 -10.91
CA ASP A 100 -17.18 8.66 -11.32
C ASP A 100 -18.06 7.80 -10.40
N TYR A 101 -17.73 7.73 -9.11
CA TYR A 101 -18.55 6.99 -8.15
C TYR A 101 -19.93 7.66 -7.99
N THR A 102 -20.96 6.82 -7.92
CA THR A 102 -22.32 7.22 -7.53
C THR A 102 -22.62 6.77 -6.11
N LEU A 103 -23.59 7.40 -5.46
CA LEU A 103 -24.00 7.04 -4.10
C LEU A 103 -24.42 5.58 -4.00
N SER A 104 -25.15 5.07 -5.01
CA SER A 104 -25.57 3.68 -5.05
C SER A 104 -24.38 2.71 -5.03
N VAL A 105 -23.37 2.93 -5.89
CA VAL A 105 -22.19 2.07 -5.96
C VAL A 105 -21.40 2.12 -4.66
N VAL A 106 -21.26 3.31 -4.06
CA VAL A 106 -20.57 3.48 -2.77
C VAL A 106 -21.31 2.78 -1.64
N LEU A 107 -22.65 2.80 -1.62
CA LEU A 107 -23.42 2.16 -0.55
C LEU A 107 -23.56 0.65 -0.73
N ASN A 108 -23.67 0.15 -1.97
CA ASN A 108 -24.03 -1.24 -2.25
C ASN A 108 -22.85 -2.12 -2.62
N ASP A 109 -21.88 -1.60 -3.39
CA ASP A 109 -20.91 -2.44 -4.09
C ASP A 109 -19.47 -2.24 -3.60
N ILE A 110 -19.13 -1.04 -3.11
CA ILE A 110 -17.74 -0.72 -2.73
C ILE A 110 -17.21 -1.63 -1.60
N THR A 111 -15.94 -2.00 -1.69
CA THR A 111 -15.24 -2.76 -0.66
C THR A 111 -14.39 -1.84 0.22
N LYS A 112 -13.91 -2.40 1.34
CA LYS A 112 -12.99 -1.67 2.22
C LYS A 112 -11.67 -1.36 1.53
N ASP A 113 -11.25 -2.20 0.58
CA ASP A 113 -10.00 -2.01 -0.16
C ASP A 113 -10.13 -0.89 -1.19
N ASP A 114 -11.26 -0.75 -1.86
CA ASP A 114 -11.52 0.37 -2.78
C ASP A 114 -11.41 1.73 -2.04
N LEU A 115 -11.92 1.81 -0.80
CA LEU A 115 -11.75 2.99 0.05
C LEU A 115 -10.28 3.25 0.44
N ARG A 116 -9.43 2.21 0.50
CA ARG A 116 -7.98 2.37 0.71
C ARG A 116 -7.29 2.87 -0.56
N TYR A 117 -7.72 2.40 -1.73
CA TYR A 117 -7.21 2.88 -3.02
C TYR A 117 -7.55 4.36 -3.27
N LEU A 118 -8.69 4.84 -2.76
CA LEU A 118 -9.03 6.27 -2.69
C LEU A 118 -8.15 7.08 -1.72
N GLN A 119 -7.18 6.46 -1.05
CA GLN A 119 -6.21 7.08 -0.14
C GLN A 119 -6.86 7.94 0.95
N LEU A 120 -8.01 7.50 1.48
CA LEU A 120 -8.72 8.21 2.52
C LEU A 120 -7.94 8.19 3.83
N ARG A 121 -8.02 9.29 4.60
CA ARG A 121 -7.47 9.34 5.96
C ARG A 121 -8.16 8.27 6.81
N GLY A 122 -7.41 7.52 7.61
CA GLY A 122 -7.93 6.35 8.34
C GLY A 122 -9.21 6.61 9.15
N GLY A 123 -9.31 7.75 9.83
CA GLY A 123 -10.52 8.13 10.57
C GLY A 123 -11.74 8.37 9.66
N LEU A 124 -11.55 8.96 8.49
CA LEU A 124 -12.63 9.16 7.50
C LEU A 124 -13.03 7.83 6.85
N LEU A 125 -12.06 6.98 6.51
CA LEU A 125 -12.30 5.63 5.99
C LEU A 125 -13.17 4.82 6.95
N CYS A 126 -12.86 4.83 8.25
CA CYS A 126 -13.66 4.14 9.26
C CYS A 126 -15.09 4.67 9.34
N ARG A 127 -15.31 5.99 9.29
CA ARG A 127 -16.66 6.58 9.31
C ARG A 127 -17.48 6.19 8.09
N ILE A 128 -16.90 6.34 6.90
CA ILE A 128 -17.55 5.99 5.64
C ILE A 128 -17.87 4.49 5.60
N TRP A 129 -16.91 3.64 5.95
CA TRP A 129 -17.11 2.19 5.97
C TRP A 129 -18.20 1.77 6.97
N ASN A 130 -18.22 2.35 8.17
CA ASN A 130 -19.29 2.07 9.14
C ASN A 130 -20.66 2.53 8.64
N ALA A 131 -20.73 3.70 8.00
CA ALA A 131 -21.98 4.21 7.43
C ALA A 131 -22.50 3.31 6.29
N ILE A 132 -21.61 2.79 5.44
CA ILE A 132 -21.93 1.79 4.40
C ILE A 132 -22.46 0.50 5.03
N LEU A 133 -21.77 -0.04 6.05
CA LEU A 133 -22.20 -1.25 6.74
C LEU A 133 -23.58 -1.08 7.37
N ASN A 134 -23.83 0.07 8.02
CA ASN A 134 -25.14 0.38 8.59
C ASN A 134 -26.22 0.42 7.50
N HIS A 135 -25.95 1.06 6.36
CA HIS A 135 -26.86 1.11 5.23
C HIS A 135 -27.21 -0.29 4.71
N ARG A 136 -26.22 -1.16 4.51
CA ARG A 136 -26.43 -2.55 4.06
C ARG A 136 -27.23 -3.37 5.07
N GLN A 137 -27.00 -3.16 6.37
CA GLN A 137 -27.76 -3.82 7.43
C GLN A 137 -29.22 -3.34 7.50
N THR A 138 -29.48 -2.06 7.24
CA THR A 138 -30.85 -1.52 7.19
C THR A 138 -31.60 -2.01 5.95
N SER A 139 -30.94 -2.10 4.80
CA SER A 139 -31.53 -2.61 3.55
C SER A 139 -31.84 -4.12 3.61
N GLY A 140 -31.11 -4.89 4.42
CA GLY A 140 -31.42 -6.30 4.70
C GLY A 140 -32.60 -6.51 5.65
N LYS A 141 -32.88 -5.54 6.53
CA LYS A 141 -33.96 -5.64 7.53
C LYS A 141 -35.34 -5.25 6.97
N THR A 142 -35.40 -4.38 5.96
CA THR A 142 -36.65 -4.05 5.25
C THR A 142 -37.24 -5.25 4.51
N SER A 143 -36.41 -6.19 4.05
CA SER A 143 -36.89 -7.43 3.42
C SER A 143 -37.48 -8.41 4.45
N ALA A 144 -36.91 -8.49 5.65
CA ALA A 144 -37.36 -9.41 6.70
C ALA A 144 -38.66 -8.97 7.43
N HIS A 145 -39.01 -7.67 7.41
CA HIS A 145 -40.23 -7.19 8.05
C HIS A 145 -41.48 -7.28 7.15
N VAL A 146 -41.32 -7.34 5.82
CA VAL A 146 -42.45 -7.48 4.88
C VAL A 146 -42.95 -8.93 4.83
N VAL A 147 -42.08 -9.93 5.04
CA VAL A 147 -42.51 -11.35 5.08
C VAL A 147 -43.26 -11.72 6.37
N ASN A 148 -42.96 -11.09 7.51
CA ASN A 148 -43.62 -11.41 8.78
C ASN A 148 -45.01 -10.76 8.93
N ALA A 149 -45.41 -9.84 8.05
CA ALA A 149 -46.70 -9.15 8.11
C ALA A 149 -47.82 -9.84 7.29
N LEU A 150 -47.51 -10.92 6.56
CA LEU A 150 -48.44 -11.57 5.63
C LEU A 150 -48.95 -12.96 6.09
N GLU A 151 -48.51 -13.49 7.23
CA GLU A 151 -48.94 -14.82 7.72
C GLU A 151 -49.97 -14.80 8.86
N GLY A 152 -50.45 -13.63 9.28
CA GLY A 152 -51.30 -13.52 10.47
C GLY A 152 -52.61 -12.79 10.21
N GLU A 153 -53.51 -13.33 9.37
CA GLU A 153 -54.96 -13.07 9.48
C GLU A 153 -55.74 -14.01 8.53
N HIS A 154 -55.90 -15.27 8.93
CA HIS A 154 -56.99 -16.11 8.45
C HIS A 154 -57.87 -16.48 9.64
N ASP A 155 -59.17 -16.21 9.47
CA ASP A 155 -60.31 -16.76 10.20
C ASP A 155 -60.94 -15.83 11.24
N MET A 156 -62.09 -15.23 10.90
CA MET A 156 -63.40 -15.82 11.20
C MET A 156 -64.49 -14.73 11.12
N GLY A 157 -65.63 -15.07 10.53
CA GLY A 157 -66.90 -14.45 10.94
C GLY A 157 -67.64 -13.63 9.89
N ILE A 158 -68.23 -14.33 8.92
CA ILE A 158 -69.49 -13.92 8.29
C ILE A 158 -70.53 -13.75 9.41
N ASN A 159 -71.25 -12.61 9.45
CA ASN A 159 -72.71 -12.62 9.62
C ASN A 159 -73.38 -11.24 9.47
N LYS A 160 -74.33 -11.23 8.52
CA LYS A 160 -75.61 -10.52 8.43
C LYS A 160 -75.65 -8.99 8.42
#